data_AF-A0A8C4ZPW0-F1
#
_entry.id   AF-A0A8C4ZPW0-F1
#
_cell.length_a   1.000
_cell.length_b   1.000
_cell.length_c   1.000
_cell.angle_alpha   90.00
_cell.angle_beta   90.00
_cell.angle_gamma   90.00
#
_symmetry.space_group_name_H-M   'P 1'
#
loop_
_entity.id
_entity.type
_entity.pdbx_description
1 polymer ?
#
loop_
_entity_poly.entity_id
_entity_poly.type
_entity_poly.pdbx_seq_one_letter_code
_entity_poly.pdbx_strand_id
1 'polypeptide(L)'
;MLDGGQFVEALGRLGYPGATSLKGSSFDWLFDCAPENLHFLRFVCRTLGRANVLAPEEARAFRELQKSGKPLLDEAALGQVLKTVGPADGSNASQTWFVTGENDASVEELEAKLQALQREKVLKQRRHSKLQVLATARGDAGLRLSAEQERASALLKEGMAAVGAENANANALLENLTEEVGRLASYLPAQPEVPPGKKSGVAVAPTPAGPKAAAPRRFQLISQLSLDPYLHQEELNTKTLSAFTQKQFFRGISDMVETCSDGCRLLDLSSCDGREGEEEEEEEETEMARLQWAFIVGQHQLLQATAEEHSLKAGLACMLASSSLAVREAVSRRQLQAVEAELEVLVRGRLPGMLREASRLLNVPVVRGDLALQLARQDYYTSRQDQVRDYLLRQKSLFDLLLLALEVELRGWRTALKQLGDTRHRLSLESEQAALRADALAQPELVPNPRPSPIISCQDASFSRWSLTLLSPPLSSGLRPLQELSLNLADAESQLQRLQRLMQDIMGEVRAKRGRGTSNVYFHLDPRLLQRAVKDQEAKAAGRKGQH
;
A
#
# COMPACT_ATOMS: atom_id res chain seq x y z
N MET A 1 39.05 29.94 -49.06
CA MET A 1 39.73 28.62 -49.12
C MET A 1 40.93 28.80 -50.04
N LEU A 2 42.04 28.12 -49.77
CA LEU A 2 43.19 28.11 -50.69
C LEU A 2 42.86 27.13 -51.81
N ASP A 3 43.10 27.51 -53.05
CA ASP A 3 42.85 26.73 -54.25
C ASP A 3 44.14 26.59 -55.07
N GLY A 4 44.15 25.65 -56.02
CA GLY A 4 45.24 25.45 -56.95
C GLY A 4 45.52 26.69 -57.80
N GLY A 5 44.52 27.55 -58.00
CA GLY A 5 44.68 28.88 -58.60
C GLY A 5 45.62 29.79 -57.82
N GLN A 6 45.38 29.97 -56.51
CA GLN A 6 46.25 30.76 -55.62
C GLN A 6 47.67 30.18 -55.53
N PHE A 7 47.82 28.86 -55.66
CA PHE A 7 49.13 28.21 -55.70
C PHE A 7 49.92 28.56 -56.96
N VAL A 8 49.29 28.49 -58.13
CA VAL A 8 49.93 28.88 -59.41
C VAL A 8 50.25 30.38 -59.41
N GLU A 9 49.39 31.21 -58.83
CA GLU A 9 49.67 32.65 -58.66
C GLU A 9 50.89 32.87 -57.76
N ALA A 10 51.01 32.13 -56.65
CA ALA A 10 52.17 32.19 -55.78
C ALA A 10 53.46 31.75 -56.50
N LEU A 11 53.42 30.68 -57.31
CA LEU A 11 54.56 30.27 -58.15
C LEU A 11 54.95 31.33 -59.18
N GLY A 12 53.98 32.03 -59.76
CA GLY A 12 54.22 33.18 -60.63
C GLY A 12 54.87 34.34 -59.89
N ARG A 13 54.40 34.65 -58.66
CA ARG A 13 55.02 35.66 -57.79
C ARG A 13 56.47 35.30 -57.46
N LEU A 14 56.80 34.02 -57.30
CA LEU A 14 58.14 33.50 -57.02
C LEU A 14 59.06 33.45 -58.26
N GLY A 15 58.55 33.70 -59.46
CA GLY A 15 59.35 33.77 -60.69
C GLY A 15 59.64 32.41 -61.33
N TYR A 16 58.80 31.40 -61.11
CA TYR A 16 58.96 30.09 -61.76
C TYR A 16 58.78 30.19 -63.29
N PRO A 17 59.74 29.71 -64.11
CA PRO A 17 59.78 29.97 -65.55
C PRO A 17 58.61 29.35 -66.34
N GLY A 18 57.93 28.34 -65.79
CA GLY A 18 56.75 27.70 -66.39
C GLY A 18 55.42 28.10 -65.74
N ALA A 19 55.36 29.13 -64.90
CA ALA A 19 54.16 29.44 -64.11
C ALA A 19 52.95 29.81 -64.97
N THR A 20 53.17 30.44 -66.13
CA THR A 20 52.12 30.87 -67.05
C THR A 20 51.52 29.73 -67.90
N SER A 21 52.19 28.58 -67.99
CA SER A 21 51.67 27.40 -68.71
C SER A 21 50.90 26.42 -67.81
N LEU A 22 50.93 26.64 -66.49
CA LEU A 22 50.26 25.78 -65.51
C LEU A 22 48.82 26.22 -65.29
N LYS A 23 47.88 25.27 -65.28
CA LYS A 23 46.46 25.53 -64.97
C LYS A 23 46.24 25.33 -63.47
N GLY A 24 45.58 26.27 -62.80
CA GLY A 24 45.25 26.16 -61.38
C GLY A 24 44.44 24.89 -61.04
N SER A 25 43.54 24.49 -61.94
CA SER A 25 42.66 23.32 -61.75
C SER A 25 43.39 21.98 -61.67
N SER A 26 44.62 21.87 -62.19
CA SER A 26 45.42 20.64 -62.07
C SER A 26 46.10 20.50 -60.71
N PHE A 27 45.99 21.50 -59.84
CA PHE A 27 46.61 21.53 -58.51
C PHE A 27 45.58 21.63 -57.37
N ASP A 28 44.29 21.62 -57.67
CA ASP A 28 43.24 21.65 -56.63
C ASP A 28 43.30 20.40 -55.73
N TRP A 29 43.65 19.24 -56.30
CA TRP A 29 43.86 17.98 -55.55
C TRP A 29 44.89 18.11 -54.41
N LEU A 30 45.85 19.02 -54.53
CA LEU A 30 46.90 19.25 -53.53
C LEU A 30 46.31 19.81 -52.22
N PHE A 31 45.19 20.52 -52.31
CA PHE A 31 44.47 21.10 -51.17
C PHE A 31 43.40 20.16 -50.61
N ASP A 32 42.98 19.15 -51.39
CA ASP A 32 41.95 18.19 -51.00
C ASP A 32 42.53 16.93 -50.32
N CYS A 33 43.74 16.49 -50.68
CA CYS A 33 44.24 15.15 -50.29
C CYS A 33 44.95 15.05 -48.93
N ALA A 34 45.31 16.15 -48.24
CA ALA A 34 45.94 16.06 -46.90
C ALA A 34 45.88 17.38 -46.10
N PRO A 35 45.25 17.42 -44.91
CA PRO A 35 45.20 18.63 -44.08
C PRO A 35 46.56 19.02 -43.48
N GLU A 36 47.48 18.07 -43.33
CA GLU A 36 48.83 18.31 -42.79
C GLU A 36 49.66 19.24 -43.70
N ASN A 37 49.48 19.12 -45.01
CA ASN A 37 50.17 19.94 -46.00
C ASN A 37 49.52 21.32 -46.18
N LEU A 38 48.29 21.54 -45.69
CA LEU A 38 47.61 22.83 -45.83
C LEU A 38 48.37 23.96 -45.13
N HIS A 39 49.02 23.70 -44.00
CA HIS A 39 49.86 24.70 -43.34
C HIS A 39 51.08 25.06 -44.17
N PHE A 40 51.75 24.07 -44.76
CA PHE A 40 52.87 24.28 -45.68
C PHE A 40 52.43 25.02 -46.95
N LEU A 41 51.32 24.62 -47.57
CA LEU A 41 50.78 25.27 -48.76
C LEU A 41 50.28 26.68 -48.46
N ARG A 42 49.68 26.91 -47.29
CA ARG A 42 49.30 28.26 -46.83
C ARG A 42 50.53 29.13 -46.61
N PHE A 43 51.61 28.57 -46.08
CA PHE A 43 52.87 29.27 -45.94
C PHE A 43 53.44 29.66 -47.32
N VAL A 44 53.48 28.72 -48.27
CA VAL A 44 53.93 28.95 -49.65
C VAL A 44 53.09 30.01 -50.35
N CYS A 45 51.76 29.92 -50.29
CA CYS A 45 50.88 30.83 -51.01
C CYS A 45 50.79 32.24 -50.40
N ARG A 46 51.01 32.41 -49.09
CA ARG A 46 50.83 33.70 -48.41
C ARG A 46 52.11 34.37 -47.91
N THR A 47 53.16 33.61 -47.66
CA THR A 47 54.34 34.09 -46.93
C THR A 47 55.59 34.14 -47.81
N LEU A 48 55.65 33.30 -48.84
CA LEU A 48 56.75 33.34 -49.81
C LEU A 48 56.51 34.44 -50.86
N GLY A 49 57.52 35.27 -51.08
CA GLY A 49 57.52 36.32 -52.11
C GLY A 49 58.87 36.41 -52.82
N ARG A 50 59.01 37.36 -53.76
CA ARG A 50 60.23 37.53 -54.58
C ARG A 50 61.52 37.69 -53.77
N ALA A 51 61.43 38.26 -52.57
CA ALA A 51 62.57 38.43 -51.66
C ALA A 51 63.11 37.11 -51.08
N ASN A 52 62.36 36.00 -51.18
CA ASN A 52 62.75 34.69 -50.65
C ASN A 52 63.34 33.76 -51.73
N VAL A 53 63.43 34.23 -52.98
CA VAL A 53 63.94 33.46 -54.12
C VAL A 53 65.24 34.10 -54.57
N LEU A 54 66.32 33.30 -54.60
CA LEU A 54 67.63 33.76 -55.04
C LEU A 54 67.57 34.18 -56.52
N ALA A 55 68.07 35.39 -56.82
CA ALA A 55 68.17 35.85 -58.20
C ALA A 55 69.18 34.98 -58.98
N PRO A 56 69.02 34.79 -60.30
CA PRO A 56 69.96 34.01 -61.10
C PRO A 56 71.39 34.60 -61.09
N GLU A 57 71.52 35.90 -60.85
CA GLU A 57 72.80 36.60 -60.67
C GLU A 57 73.43 36.27 -59.32
N GLU A 58 72.64 36.27 -58.25
CA GLU A 58 73.08 35.87 -56.90
C GLU A 58 73.48 34.39 -56.86
N ALA A 59 72.74 33.54 -57.58
CA ALA A 59 73.09 32.12 -57.71
C ALA A 59 74.39 31.92 -58.52
N ARG A 60 74.68 32.76 -59.52
CA ARG A 60 75.96 32.74 -60.25
C ARG A 60 77.09 33.25 -59.37
N ALA A 61 76.90 34.36 -58.67
CA ALA A 61 77.87 34.91 -57.72
C ALA A 61 78.18 33.89 -56.60
N PHE A 62 77.17 33.18 -56.09
CA PHE A 62 77.36 32.11 -55.11
C PHE A 62 78.13 30.91 -55.68
N ARG A 63 77.87 30.51 -56.93
CA ARG A 63 78.64 29.44 -57.61
C ARG A 63 80.09 29.87 -57.89
N GLU A 64 80.34 31.14 -58.21
CA GLU A 64 81.68 31.70 -58.35
C GLU A 64 82.40 31.75 -57.00
N LEU A 65 81.68 32.06 -55.92
CA LEU A 65 82.20 32.06 -54.56
C LEU A 65 82.53 30.64 -54.09
N GLN A 66 81.72 29.63 -54.44
CA GLN A 66 82.05 28.22 -54.24
C GLN A 66 83.29 27.80 -55.04
N LYS A 67 83.40 28.22 -56.31
CA LYS A 67 84.58 27.95 -57.14
C LYS A 67 85.85 28.64 -56.62
N SER A 68 85.70 29.75 -55.89
CA SER A 68 86.81 30.48 -55.27
C SER A 68 87.42 29.81 -54.04
N GLY A 69 86.81 28.71 -53.55
CA GLY A 69 87.37 27.88 -52.47
C GLY A 69 87.42 28.54 -51.08
N LYS A 70 86.82 29.72 -50.91
CA LYS A 70 86.70 30.36 -49.59
C LYS A 70 85.68 29.62 -48.73
N PRO A 71 85.92 29.42 -47.42
CA PRO A 71 84.99 28.72 -46.56
C PRO A 71 83.69 29.51 -46.45
N LEU A 72 82.60 28.91 -46.94
CA LEU A 72 81.25 29.41 -46.70
C LEU A 72 80.95 29.22 -45.20
N LEU A 73 80.56 30.31 -44.53
CA LEU A 73 80.22 30.28 -43.12
C LEU A 73 78.95 29.44 -42.92
N ASP A 74 79.14 28.22 -42.44
CA ASP A 74 78.06 27.31 -42.09
C ASP A 74 77.37 27.75 -40.79
N GLU A 75 76.13 27.33 -40.51
CA GLU A 75 75.37 27.76 -39.32
C GLU A 75 76.14 27.55 -38.00
N ALA A 76 76.93 26.47 -37.93
CA ALA A 76 77.80 26.18 -36.79
C ALA A 76 78.99 27.16 -36.68
N ALA A 77 79.59 27.57 -37.80
CA ALA A 77 80.69 28.53 -37.85
C ALA A 77 80.19 29.97 -37.59
N LEU A 78 79.02 30.33 -38.12
CA LEU A 78 78.35 31.59 -37.83
C LEU A 78 77.90 31.65 -36.37
N GLY A 79 77.42 30.55 -35.81
CA GLY A 79 77.11 30.42 -34.38
C GLY A 79 78.33 30.58 -33.48
N GLN A 80 79.52 30.15 -33.90
CA GLN A 80 80.77 30.40 -33.17
C GLN A 80 81.22 31.87 -33.27
N VAL A 81 81.05 32.50 -34.44
CA VAL A 81 81.34 33.95 -34.62
C VAL A 81 80.33 34.83 -33.89
N LEU A 82 79.06 34.43 -33.81
CA LEU A 82 78.06 35.13 -33.00
C LEU A 82 78.25 34.92 -31.50
N LYS A 83 78.86 33.80 -31.08
CA LYS A 83 79.30 33.61 -29.69
C LYS A 83 80.51 34.49 -29.32
N THR A 84 81.36 34.85 -30.27
CA THR A 84 82.44 35.83 -30.03
C THR A 84 81.94 37.28 -30.04
N VAL A 85 80.76 37.54 -30.62
CA VAL A 85 80.05 38.83 -30.54
C VAL A 85 78.96 38.75 -29.47
N GLY A 86 79.40 38.66 -28.20
CA GLY A 86 78.54 38.77 -27.01
C GLY A 86 78.09 40.22 -26.73
N PRO A 87 77.08 40.42 -25.85
CA PRO A 87 76.37 41.69 -25.71
C PRO A 87 77.29 42.78 -25.15
N ALA A 88 77.19 43.96 -25.74
CA ALA A 88 77.89 45.16 -25.32
C ALA A 88 77.42 45.60 -23.93
N ASP A 89 78.15 45.18 -22.90
CA ASP A 89 78.27 45.91 -21.65
C ASP A 89 79.63 46.60 -21.63
N GLY A 90 79.57 47.92 -21.54
CA GLY A 90 80.72 48.80 -21.66
C GLY A 90 81.69 48.64 -20.49
N SER A 91 82.93 48.29 -20.80
CA SER A 91 84.09 48.79 -20.07
C SER A 91 85.36 48.59 -20.91
N ASN A 92 86.21 49.61 -20.88
CA ASN A 92 87.37 49.82 -21.72
C ASN A 92 88.40 48.69 -21.68
N ALA A 93 88.75 48.16 -22.85
CA ALA A 93 90.08 47.65 -23.14
C ALA A 93 90.43 47.97 -24.59
N SER A 94 91.17 49.06 -24.75
CA SER A 94 91.94 49.36 -25.96
C SER A 94 93.01 48.28 -26.11
N GLN A 95 92.95 47.49 -27.19
CA GLN A 95 94.06 47.31 -28.14
C GLN A 95 93.77 46.20 -29.16
N THR A 96 94.00 46.56 -30.43
CA THR A 96 94.43 45.68 -31.52
C THR A 96 93.35 44.87 -32.25
N TRP A 97 92.51 45.57 -33.02
CA TRP A 97 92.08 45.05 -34.31
C TRP A 97 93.15 45.44 -35.35
N PHE A 98 93.83 44.44 -35.89
CA PHE A 98 94.75 44.55 -37.01
C PHE A 98 93.93 44.90 -38.26
N VAL A 99 93.76 46.19 -38.55
CA VAL A 99 93.26 46.69 -39.83
C VAL A 99 94.45 46.68 -40.77
N THR A 100 94.55 45.65 -41.61
CA THR A 100 95.34 45.73 -42.84
C THR A 100 94.41 46.03 -43.99
N GLY A 101 94.66 47.15 -44.65
CA GLY A 101 94.06 47.48 -45.93
C GLY A 101 93.23 48.75 -45.85
N GLU A 102 93.93 49.88 -45.93
CA GLU A 102 93.39 51.16 -46.37
C GLU A 102 92.46 50.96 -47.58
N ASN A 103 91.20 51.32 -47.41
CA ASN A 103 90.47 52.00 -48.46
C ASN A 103 90.06 53.31 -47.83
N ASP A 104 90.52 54.43 -48.39
CA ASP A 104 90.01 55.75 -48.10
C ASP A 104 88.52 55.81 -48.46
N ALA A 105 87.67 55.31 -47.57
CA ALA A 105 86.24 55.53 -47.65
C ALA A 105 86.02 57.00 -47.31
N SER A 106 85.55 57.78 -48.27
CA SER A 106 85.22 59.18 -48.05
C SER A 106 84.23 59.31 -46.89
N VAL A 107 84.28 60.44 -46.16
CA VAL A 107 83.37 60.72 -45.02
C VAL A 107 81.90 60.49 -45.40
N GLU A 108 81.55 60.77 -46.66
CA GLU A 108 80.22 60.54 -47.24
C GLU A 108 79.80 59.06 -47.26
N GLU A 109 80.71 58.10 -47.52
CA GLU A 109 80.39 56.67 -47.49
C GLU A 109 80.13 56.17 -46.07
N LEU A 110 80.85 56.70 -45.09
CA LEU A 110 80.64 56.38 -43.68
C LEU A 110 79.33 56.99 -43.17
N GLU A 111 79.00 58.22 -43.56
CA GLU A 111 77.71 58.85 -43.26
C GLU A 111 76.54 58.09 -43.91
N ALA A 112 76.69 57.63 -45.16
CA ALA A 112 75.71 56.80 -45.84
C ALA A 112 75.49 55.46 -45.13
N LYS A 113 76.56 54.81 -44.65
CA LYS A 113 76.49 53.59 -43.84
C LYS A 113 75.82 53.84 -42.48
N LEU A 114 76.13 54.94 -41.81
CA LEU A 114 75.49 55.32 -40.54
C LEU A 114 73.99 55.56 -40.72
N GLN A 115 73.59 56.28 -41.77
CA GLN A 115 72.18 56.48 -42.11
C GLN A 115 71.48 55.15 -42.47
N ALA A 116 72.15 54.24 -43.18
CA ALA A 116 71.62 52.91 -43.48
C ALA A 116 71.40 52.08 -42.21
N LEU A 117 72.36 52.08 -41.28
CA LEU A 117 72.24 51.40 -39.98
C LEU A 117 71.17 52.02 -39.10
N GLN A 118 70.99 53.34 -39.12
CA GLN A 118 69.89 54.01 -38.41
C GLN A 118 68.53 53.58 -38.97
N ARG A 119 68.38 53.50 -40.31
CA ARG A 119 67.17 52.98 -40.96
C ARG A 119 66.92 51.52 -40.59
N GLU A 120 67.97 50.69 -40.54
CA GLU A 120 67.85 49.30 -40.13
C GLU A 120 67.45 49.16 -38.65
N LYS A 121 68.04 49.95 -37.75
CA LYS A 121 67.67 50.01 -36.32
C LYS A 121 66.19 50.32 -36.14
N VAL A 122 65.67 51.34 -36.84
CA VAL A 122 64.25 51.71 -36.78
C VAL A 122 63.36 50.58 -37.32
N LEU A 123 63.76 49.91 -38.39
CA LEU A 123 63.03 48.75 -38.92
C LEU A 123 63.01 47.57 -37.92
N LYS A 124 64.14 47.27 -37.27
CA LYS A 124 64.24 46.20 -36.27
C LYS A 124 63.41 46.54 -35.03
N GLN A 125 63.43 47.79 -34.57
CA GLN A 125 62.57 48.25 -33.47
C GLN A 125 61.08 48.14 -33.82
N ARG A 126 60.66 48.53 -35.03
CA ARG A 126 59.28 48.34 -35.50
C ARG A 126 58.88 46.86 -35.56
N ARG A 127 59.76 45.99 -36.06
CA ARG A 127 59.53 44.53 -36.09
C ARG A 127 59.41 43.95 -34.68
N HIS A 128 60.30 44.36 -33.78
CA HIS A 128 60.29 43.92 -32.38
C HIS A 128 59.01 44.37 -31.67
N SER A 129 58.63 45.64 -31.78
CA SER A 129 57.38 46.17 -31.21
C SER A 129 56.16 45.42 -31.77
N LYS A 130 56.12 45.15 -33.08
CA LYS A 130 55.04 44.36 -33.68
C LYS A 130 54.98 42.92 -33.15
N LEU A 131 56.14 42.27 -32.99
CA LEU A 131 56.22 40.92 -32.42
C LEU A 131 55.83 40.90 -30.93
N GLN A 132 56.19 41.93 -30.17
CA GLN A 132 55.82 42.08 -28.77
C GLN A 132 54.29 42.25 -28.59
N VAL A 133 53.65 43.04 -29.45
CA VAL A 133 52.17 43.16 -29.46
C VAL A 133 51.50 41.83 -29.83
N LEU A 134 52.05 41.07 -30.78
CA LEU A 134 51.53 39.75 -31.11
C LEU A 134 51.74 38.72 -29.98
N ALA A 135 52.89 38.78 -29.28
CA ALA A 135 53.19 37.91 -28.15
C ALA A 135 52.25 38.19 -26.96
N THR A 136 52.00 39.46 -26.64
CA THR A 136 51.05 39.86 -25.59
C THR A 136 49.61 39.49 -25.93
N ALA A 137 49.15 39.77 -27.16
CA ALA A 137 47.82 39.36 -27.62
C ALA A 137 47.62 37.83 -27.58
N ARG A 138 48.65 37.04 -27.91
CA ARG A 138 48.62 35.58 -27.80
C ARG A 138 48.59 35.12 -26.33
N GLY A 139 49.34 35.79 -25.45
CA GLY A 139 49.31 35.55 -24.00
C GLY A 139 47.92 35.79 -23.42
N ASP A 140 47.29 36.92 -23.74
CA ASP A 140 45.94 37.29 -23.29
C ASP A 140 44.88 36.29 -23.79
N ALA A 141 44.98 35.85 -25.05
CA ALA A 141 44.10 34.81 -25.60
C ALA A 141 44.28 33.47 -24.87
N GLY A 142 45.52 33.09 -24.54
CA GLY A 142 45.81 31.90 -23.76
C GLY A 142 45.19 31.93 -22.36
N LEU A 143 45.32 33.07 -21.66
CA LEU A 143 44.72 33.27 -20.33
C LEU A 143 43.19 33.24 -20.35
N ARG A 144 42.56 33.81 -21.40
CA ARG A 144 41.09 33.75 -21.56
C ARG A 144 40.61 32.32 -21.80
N LEU A 145 41.29 31.59 -22.68
CA LEU A 145 40.96 30.19 -22.96
C LEU A 145 41.15 29.31 -21.72
N SER A 146 42.21 29.50 -20.95
CA SER A 146 42.39 28.74 -19.70
C SER A 146 41.31 29.07 -18.67
N ALA A 147 40.92 30.34 -18.53
CA ALA A 147 39.83 30.74 -17.64
C ALA A 147 38.47 30.16 -18.07
N GLU A 148 38.18 30.11 -19.38
CA GLU A 148 36.97 29.45 -19.91
C GLU A 148 37.01 27.93 -19.71
N GLN A 149 38.16 27.30 -19.91
CA GLN A 149 38.35 25.88 -19.64
C GLN A 149 38.15 25.55 -18.15
N GLU A 150 38.69 26.36 -17.25
CA GLU A 150 38.49 26.20 -15.81
C GLU A 150 37.01 26.34 -15.42
N ARG A 151 36.31 27.36 -15.95
CA ARG A 151 34.87 27.55 -15.75
C ARG A 151 34.06 26.36 -16.26
N ALA A 152 34.33 25.89 -17.48
CA ALA A 152 33.67 24.71 -18.04
C ALA A 152 33.95 23.45 -17.21
N SER A 153 35.19 23.29 -16.72
CA SER A 153 35.56 22.17 -15.84
C SER A 153 34.86 22.24 -14.47
N ALA A 154 34.64 23.44 -13.93
CA ALA A 154 33.92 23.64 -12.68
C ALA A 154 32.43 23.30 -12.84
N LEU A 155 31.78 23.80 -13.91
CA LEU A 155 30.39 23.48 -14.22
C LEU A 155 30.19 21.96 -14.47
N LEU A 156 31.14 21.30 -15.13
CA LEU A 156 31.10 19.85 -15.30
C LEU A 156 31.19 19.13 -13.96
N LYS A 157 32.11 19.52 -13.08
CA LYS A 157 32.26 18.91 -11.76
C LYS A 157 30.99 19.09 -10.92
N GLU A 158 30.37 20.26 -10.98
CA GLU A 158 29.09 20.55 -10.32
C GLU A 158 27.97 19.67 -10.88
N GLY A 159 27.84 19.57 -12.20
CA GLY A 159 26.86 18.70 -12.85
C GLY A 159 27.06 17.21 -12.51
N MET A 160 28.30 16.72 -12.54
CA MET A 160 28.63 15.36 -12.13
C MET A 160 28.31 15.10 -10.65
N ALA A 161 28.56 16.07 -9.76
CA ALA A 161 28.22 15.97 -8.36
C ALA A 161 26.70 15.94 -8.13
N ALA A 162 25.94 16.79 -8.85
CA ALA A 162 24.48 16.81 -8.80
C ALA A 162 23.87 15.48 -9.27
N VAL A 163 24.30 14.98 -10.43
CA VAL A 163 23.85 13.67 -10.96
C VAL A 163 24.27 12.53 -10.03
N GLY A 164 25.47 12.58 -9.46
CA GLY A 164 25.94 11.61 -8.47
C GLY A 164 25.07 11.60 -7.21
N ALA A 165 24.66 12.78 -6.71
CA ALA A 165 23.76 12.91 -5.57
C ALA A 165 22.35 12.37 -5.87
N GLU A 166 21.80 12.68 -7.05
CA GLU A 166 20.51 12.13 -7.50
C GLU A 166 20.54 10.60 -7.62
N ASN A 167 21.62 10.04 -8.16
CA ASN A 167 21.80 8.59 -8.26
C ASN A 167 21.91 7.92 -6.88
N ALA A 168 22.66 8.53 -5.95
CA ALA A 168 22.74 8.05 -4.57
C ALA A 168 21.37 8.07 -3.88
N ASN A 169 20.61 9.14 -4.07
CA ASN A 169 19.24 9.25 -3.55
C ASN A 169 18.30 8.19 -4.16
N ALA A 170 18.37 7.98 -5.48
CA ALA A 170 17.57 6.96 -6.16
C ALA A 170 17.90 5.54 -5.66
N ASN A 171 19.18 5.21 -5.48
CA ASN A 171 19.61 3.93 -4.92
C ASN A 171 19.11 3.74 -3.48
N ALA A 172 19.21 4.76 -2.63
CA ALA A 172 18.67 4.71 -1.27
C ALA A 172 17.13 4.49 -1.26
N LEU A 173 16.39 5.11 -2.19
CA LEU A 173 14.96 4.88 -2.35
C LEU A 173 14.64 3.45 -2.82
N LEU A 174 15.45 2.87 -3.72
CA LEU A 174 15.30 1.49 -4.16
C LEU A 174 15.63 0.48 -3.05
N GLU A 175 16.65 0.74 -2.24
CA GLU A 175 16.97 -0.06 -1.05
C GLU A 175 15.81 -0.02 -0.05
N ASN A 176 15.29 1.17 0.27
CA ASN A 176 14.10 1.31 1.12
C ASN A 176 12.89 0.55 0.56
N LEU A 177 12.65 0.65 -0.76
CA LEU A 177 11.57 -0.11 -1.40
C LEU A 177 11.79 -1.62 -1.29
N THR A 178 13.03 -2.09 -1.45
CA THR A 178 13.40 -3.50 -1.28
C THR A 178 13.11 -3.98 0.14
N GLU A 179 13.47 -3.18 1.15
CA GLU A 179 13.17 -3.48 2.54
C GLU A 179 11.66 -3.53 2.81
N GLU A 180 10.88 -2.58 2.30
CA GLU A 180 9.42 -2.56 2.47
C GLU A 180 8.75 -3.74 1.76
N VAL A 181 9.22 -4.14 0.57
CA VAL A 181 8.77 -5.37 -0.10
C VAL A 181 9.14 -6.60 0.72
N GLY A 182 10.34 -6.63 1.32
CA GLY A 182 10.75 -7.68 2.25
C GLY A 182 9.88 -7.73 3.51
N ARG A 183 9.49 -6.58 4.06
CA ARG A 183 8.53 -6.48 5.17
C ARG A 183 7.16 -7.00 4.75
N LEU A 184 6.64 -6.59 3.58
CA LEU A 184 5.38 -7.11 3.03
C LEU A 184 5.42 -8.63 2.85
N ALA A 185 6.51 -9.17 2.31
CA ALA A 185 6.73 -10.62 2.18
C ALA A 185 6.74 -11.34 3.54
N SER A 186 7.19 -10.69 4.61
CA SER A 186 7.18 -11.27 5.96
C SER A 186 5.79 -11.42 6.59
N TYR A 187 4.81 -10.62 6.15
CA TYR A 187 3.41 -10.75 6.56
C TYR A 187 2.66 -11.85 5.80
N LEU A 188 3.21 -12.28 4.66
CA LEU A 188 2.72 -13.40 3.88
C LEU A 188 3.30 -14.70 4.47
N PRO A 189 2.50 -15.77 4.60
CA PRO A 189 3.05 -17.05 5.04
C PRO A 189 4.05 -17.53 4.00
N ALA A 190 5.32 -17.62 4.41
CA ALA A 190 6.34 -18.31 3.64
C ALA A 190 5.83 -19.72 3.31
N GLN A 191 6.00 -20.15 2.06
CA GLN A 191 5.65 -21.50 1.67
C GLN A 191 6.28 -22.50 2.66
N PRO A 192 5.59 -23.58 3.05
CA PRO A 192 6.30 -24.82 3.30
C PRO A 192 6.81 -25.26 1.93
N GLU A 193 8.00 -24.80 1.55
CA GLU A 193 8.74 -25.50 0.51
C GLU A 193 8.89 -26.93 1.00
N VAL A 194 8.24 -27.87 0.32
CA VAL A 194 8.57 -29.28 0.45
C VAL A 194 9.94 -29.42 -0.20
N PRO A 195 11.04 -29.66 0.55
CA PRO A 195 12.28 -30.03 -0.09
C PRO A 195 12.05 -31.35 -0.84
N PRO A 196 12.44 -31.45 -2.12
CA PRO A 196 12.27 -32.68 -2.85
C PRO A 196 13.23 -33.73 -2.28
N GLY A 197 12.65 -34.79 -1.73
CA GLY A 197 13.36 -36.04 -1.45
C GLY A 197 13.89 -36.17 -0.04
N LYS A 198 13.08 -36.79 0.83
CA LYS A 198 13.46 -38.01 1.56
C LYS A 198 12.22 -38.67 2.15
N LYS A 199 11.97 -39.89 1.69
CA LYS A 199 10.98 -40.82 2.25
C LYS A 199 11.42 -41.20 3.67
N SER A 200 10.51 -41.12 4.64
CA SER A 200 10.29 -42.13 5.69
C SER A 200 9.54 -41.51 6.88
N GLY A 201 8.29 -41.97 7.07
CA GLY A 201 7.91 -42.71 8.26
C GLY A 201 7.88 -41.99 9.63
N VAL A 202 6.67 -42.06 10.19
CA VAL A 202 6.31 -42.01 11.62
C VAL A 202 5.93 -40.63 12.16
N ALA A 203 4.60 -40.48 12.29
CA ALA A 203 3.95 -39.50 13.13
C ALA A 203 4.28 -39.76 14.60
N VAL A 204 4.83 -38.75 15.29
CA VAL A 204 4.78 -38.64 16.75
C VAL A 204 4.44 -37.20 17.12
N ALA A 205 3.41 -37.06 17.95
CA ALA A 205 2.84 -35.83 18.46
C ALA A 205 3.87 -34.92 19.17
N PRO A 206 3.66 -33.59 19.21
CA PRO A 206 4.50 -32.71 20.02
C PRO A 206 3.93 -32.59 21.46
N THR A 207 4.68 -33.09 22.43
CA THR A 207 4.55 -32.72 23.85
C THR A 207 5.20 -31.36 24.12
N PRO A 208 4.72 -30.57 25.12
CA PRO A 208 5.15 -29.19 25.33
C PRO A 208 6.26 -29.10 26.39
N ALA A 209 7.40 -28.49 26.06
CA ALA A 209 8.33 -27.96 27.07
C ALA A 209 9.31 -26.94 26.46
N GLY A 210 9.29 -25.71 26.99
CA GLY A 210 10.38 -24.73 26.87
C GLY A 210 9.93 -23.32 26.44
N PRO A 211 10.00 -22.30 27.31
CA PRO A 211 9.70 -20.92 26.96
C PRO A 211 10.91 -20.32 26.26
N LYS A 212 10.89 -20.28 24.93
CA LYS A 212 11.88 -19.55 24.13
C LYS A 212 11.21 -18.37 23.45
N ALA A 213 11.65 -17.19 23.87
CA ALA A 213 11.60 -15.90 23.20
C ALA A 213 10.30 -15.61 22.44
N ALA A 214 9.44 -14.78 23.04
CA ALA A 214 8.34 -14.14 22.35
C ALA A 214 8.87 -13.41 21.10
N ALA A 215 8.73 -14.07 19.93
CA ALA A 215 8.80 -13.41 18.66
C ALA A 215 7.85 -12.20 18.69
N PRO A 216 8.20 -11.06 18.07
CA PRO A 216 7.33 -9.90 18.03
C PRO A 216 5.98 -10.38 17.49
N ARG A 217 4.91 -10.13 18.26
CA ARG A 217 3.55 -10.59 17.96
C ARG A 217 3.28 -10.33 16.49
N ARG A 218 3.34 -11.40 15.68
CA ARG A 218 2.98 -11.34 14.27
C ARG A 218 1.52 -10.89 14.25
N PHE A 219 1.24 -9.77 13.61
CA PHE A 219 -0.14 -9.41 13.31
C PHE A 219 -0.66 -10.47 12.34
N GLN A 220 -1.28 -11.52 12.88
CA GLN A 220 -1.89 -12.57 12.09
C GLN A 220 -3.21 -12.02 11.56
N LEU A 221 -3.35 -12.04 10.24
CA LEU A 221 -4.60 -11.73 9.57
C LEU A 221 -5.64 -12.81 9.89
N ILE A 222 -6.91 -12.45 9.86
CA ILE A 222 -8.01 -13.38 10.16
C ILE A 222 -8.02 -14.52 9.13
N SER A 223 -7.69 -14.23 7.87
CA SER A 223 -7.52 -15.25 6.84
C SER A 223 -6.39 -16.27 7.09
N GLN A 224 -5.46 -15.98 8.00
CA GLN A 224 -4.33 -16.87 8.37
C GLN A 224 -4.61 -17.69 9.64
N LEU A 225 -5.68 -17.36 10.36
CA LEU A 225 -6.10 -18.10 11.54
C LEU A 225 -6.96 -19.30 11.11
N SER A 226 -6.77 -20.45 11.77
CA SER A 226 -7.67 -21.58 11.57
C SER A 226 -9.03 -21.24 12.20
N LEU A 227 -10.06 -21.20 11.35
CA LEU A 227 -11.45 -20.97 11.78
C LEU A 227 -12.14 -22.25 12.28
N ASP A 228 -11.56 -23.41 11.99
CA ASP A 228 -12.05 -24.73 12.41
C ASP A 228 -12.43 -24.84 13.89
N PRO A 229 -11.60 -24.42 14.87
CA PRO A 229 -11.98 -24.50 16.29
C PRO A 229 -13.21 -23.65 16.62
N TYR A 230 -13.33 -22.47 16.01
CA TYR A 230 -14.49 -21.60 16.20
C TYR A 230 -15.75 -22.20 15.56
N LEU A 231 -15.64 -22.68 14.32
CA LEU A 231 -16.77 -23.31 13.63
C LEU A 231 -17.23 -24.58 14.32
N HIS A 232 -16.32 -25.39 14.86
CA HIS A 232 -16.67 -26.56 15.65
C HIS A 232 -17.42 -26.18 16.93
N GLN A 233 -16.94 -25.14 17.63
CA GLN A 233 -17.64 -24.62 18.80
C GLN A 233 -19.04 -24.12 18.46
N GLU A 234 -19.21 -23.42 17.33
CA GLU A 234 -20.52 -22.97 16.86
C GLU A 234 -21.47 -24.12 16.50
N GLU A 235 -20.95 -25.20 15.93
CA GLU A 235 -21.74 -26.42 15.70
C GLU A 235 -22.19 -27.08 17.02
N LEU A 236 -21.31 -27.13 18.03
CA LEU A 236 -21.67 -27.61 19.37
C LEU A 236 -22.71 -26.69 20.04
N ASN A 237 -22.55 -25.36 19.93
CA ASN A 237 -23.52 -24.39 20.44
C ASN A 237 -24.89 -24.58 19.77
N THR A 238 -24.91 -24.84 18.47
CA THR A 238 -26.16 -25.10 17.73
C THR A 238 -26.82 -26.40 18.18
N LYS A 239 -26.03 -27.47 18.37
CA LYS A 239 -26.52 -28.78 18.87
C LYS A 239 -27.04 -28.69 20.31
N THR A 240 -26.36 -27.95 21.18
CA THR A 240 -26.80 -27.73 22.56
C THR A 240 -28.06 -26.88 22.61
N LEU A 241 -28.16 -25.85 21.76
CA LEU A 241 -29.36 -25.04 21.61
C LEU A 241 -30.54 -25.87 21.08
N SER A 242 -30.34 -26.74 20.08
CA SER A 242 -31.39 -27.63 19.58
C SER A 242 -31.83 -28.65 20.62
N ALA A 243 -30.90 -29.19 21.42
CA ALA A 243 -31.25 -30.08 22.52
C ALA A 243 -31.98 -29.33 23.65
N PHE A 244 -31.61 -28.07 23.90
CA PHE A 244 -32.29 -27.21 24.87
C PHE A 244 -33.72 -26.87 24.42
N THR A 245 -33.91 -26.47 23.15
CA THR A 245 -35.25 -26.20 22.61
C THR A 245 -36.11 -27.46 22.61
N GLN A 246 -35.56 -28.61 22.19
CA GLN A 246 -36.21 -29.91 22.31
C GLN A 246 -36.62 -30.22 23.75
N LYS A 247 -35.73 -30.01 24.72
CA LYS A 247 -36.05 -30.25 26.13
C LYS A 247 -37.13 -29.32 26.68
N GLN A 248 -37.09 -28.02 26.36
CA GLN A 248 -37.96 -27.03 26.97
C GLN A 248 -39.34 -26.94 26.30
N PHE A 249 -39.41 -27.16 24.99
CA PHE A 249 -40.66 -27.01 24.23
C PHE A 249 -41.31 -28.34 23.85
N PHE A 250 -40.58 -29.46 23.85
CA PHE A 250 -41.11 -30.76 23.42
C PHE A 250 -41.02 -31.84 24.53
N ARG A 251 -39.92 -31.90 25.29
CA ARG A 251 -39.74 -32.93 26.34
C ARG A 251 -40.32 -32.52 27.71
N GLY A 252 -40.25 -31.24 28.07
CA GLY A 252 -40.81 -30.72 29.32
C GLY A 252 -42.34 -30.81 29.40
N ILE A 253 -42.98 -31.02 28.26
CA ILE A 253 -44.40 -31.34 28.16
C ILE A 253 -44.68 -32.81 28.55
N SER A 254 -43.80 -33.75 28.16
CA SER A 254 -43.88 -35.17 28.56
C SER A 254 -43.33 -35.46 29.97
N ASP A 255 -42.19 -34.88 30.39
CA ASP A 255 -41.57 -35.21 31.69
C ASP A 255 -42.35 -34.61 32.88
N MET A 256 -43.13 -33.53 32.70
CA MET A 256 -44.08 -33.04 33.72
C MET A 256 -45.29 -33.97 33.92
N VAL A 257 -45.55 -34.86 32.96
CA VAL A 257 -46.61 -35.88 33.02
C VAL A 257 -46.13 -37.14 33.76
N GLU A 258 -44.82 -37.43 33.81
CA GLU A 258 -44.29 -38.65 34.44
C GLU A 258 -44.12 -38.56 35.97
N THR A 259 -43.98 -37.36 36.56
CA THR A 259 -43.97 -37.22 38.04
C THR A 259 -45.37 -37.28 38.67
N CYS A 260 -46.42 -37.31 37.85
CA CYS A 260 -47.79 -37.52 38.29
C CYS A 260 -48.15 -39.00 38.13
N SER A 261 -47.83 -39.81 39.13
CA SER A 261 -48.43 -41.12 39.29
C SER A 261 -49.95 -41.00 39.33
N ASP A 262 -50.60 -41.68 38.38
CA ASP A 262 -52.04 -41.89 38.20
C ASP A 262 -52.91 -40.61 38.13
N GLY A 263 -52.96 -40.00 36.93
CA GLY A 263 -54.13 -39.21 36.53
C GLY A 263 -53.91 -37.78 36.01
N CYS A 264 -52.71 -37.39 35.60
CA CYS A 264 -52.51 -36.08 34.95
C CYS A 264 -51.72 -36.23 33.65
N ARG A 265 -52.41 -36.20 32.50
CA ARG A 265 -51.80 -36.04 31.17
C ARG A 265 -52.21 -34.66 30.65
N LEU A 266 -51.24 -33.83 30.32
CA LEU A 266 -51.46 -32.47 29.82
C LEU A 266 -50.69 -32.25 28.51
N LEU A 267 -51.47 -32.04 27.45
CA LEU A 267 -51.22 -31.38 26.15
C LEU A 267 -49.82 -31.47 25.53
N ASP A 268 -49.68 -32.34 24.53
CA ASP A 268 -48.61 -32.29 23.53
C ASP A 268 -48.94 -31.22 22.46
N LEU A 269 -48.26 -30.06 22.50
CA LEU A 269 -48.49 -28.93 21.57
C LEU A 269 -48.00 -29.19 20.13
N SER A 270 -47.81 -30.46 19.75
CA SER A 270 -47.26 -30.90 18.46
C SER A 270 -48.34 -31.43 17.50
N SER A 271 -49.60 -31.64 17.92
CA SER A 271 -50.69 -32.13 17.05
C SER A 271 -51.76 -31.06 16.79
N CYS A 272 -51.41 -30.02 16.03
CA CYS A 272 -52.41 -29.19 15.34
C CYS A 272 -52.98 -29.91 14.10
N ASP A 273 -53.38 -31.17 14.22
CA ASP A 273 -54.26 -31.83 13.25
C ASP A 273 -55.64 -31.93 13.89
N GLY A 274 -56.57 -31.10 13.41
CA GLY A 274 -57.86 -30.78 14.05
C GLY A 274 -58.88 -31.91 14.13
N ARG A 275 -58.53 -33.02 14.79
CA ARG A 275 -59.44 -34.14 15.12
C ARG A 275 -59.33 -34.61 16.59
N GLU A 276 -58.34 -34.17 17.36
CA GLU A 276 -58.14 -34.59 18.76
C GLU A 276 -58.58 -33.52 19.80
N GLY A 277 -59.22 -32.43 19.38
CA GLY A 277 -59.60 -31.33 20.29
C GLY A 277 -60.93 -31.51 21.04
N GLU A 278 -61.75 -32.51 20.69
CA GLU A 278 -63.08 -32.69 21.33
C GLU A 278 -62.97 -33.41 22.68
N GLU A 279 -62.04 -34.36 22.83
CA GLU A 279 -61.85 -35.09 24.10
C GLU A 279 -61.13 -34.22 25.15
N GLU A 280 -60.21 -33.34 24.73
CA GLU A 280 -59.46 -32.44 25.62
C GLU A 280 -60.34 -31.31 26.18
N GLU A 281 -61.22 -30.73 25.37
CA GLU A 281 -62.19 -29.72 25.83
C GLU A 281 -63.17 -30.32 26.86
N GLU A 282 -63.60 -31.57 26.66
CA GLU A 282 -64.46 -32.27 27.62
C GLU A 282 -63.73 -32.59 28.95
N GLU A 283 -62.45 -32.95 28.91
CA GLU A 283 -61.65 -33.17 30.12
C GLU A 283 -61.43 -31.86 30.91
N GLU A 284 -61.11 -30.75 30.24
CA GLU A 284 -60.97 -29.45 30.88
C GLU A 284 -62.30 -28.95 31.49
N GLU A 285 -63.42 -29.15 30.79
CA GLU A 285 -64.75 -28.80 31.30
C GLU A 285 -65.13 -29.63 32.54
N THR A 286 -64.80 -30.92 32.54
CA THR A 286 -65.09 -31.82 33.67
C THR A 286 -64.17 -31.55 34.88
N GLU A 287 -62.90 -31.25 34.66
CA GLU A 287 -61.98 -30.85 35.72
C GLU A 287 -62.38 -29.49 36.31
N MET A 288 -62.81 -28.54 35.46
CA MET A 288 -63.31 -27.26 35.92
C MET A 288 -64.58 -27.38 36.75
N ALA A 289 -65.51 -28.24 36.33
CA ALA A 289 -66.68 -28.57 37.14
C ALA A 289 -66.25 -29.17 38.49
N ARG A 290 -65.28 -30.10 38.51
CA ARG A 290 -64.76 -30.70 39.75
C ARG A 290 -64.17 -29.66 40.70
N LEU A 291 -63.36 -28.73 40.20
CA LEU A 291 -62.74 -27.67 41.01
C LEU A 291 -63.77 -26.68 41.55
N GLN A 292 -64.76 -26.32 40.73
CA GLN A 292 -65.89 -25.50 41.17
C GLN A 292 -66.66 -26.20 42.30
N TRP A 293 -66.97 -27.48 42.15
CA TRP A 293 -67.63 -28.26 43.21
C TRP A 293 -66.81 -28.35 44.48
N ALA A 294 -65.51 -28.65 44.38
CA ALA A 294 -64.61 -28.71 45.54
C ALA A 294 -64.54 -27.36 46.27
N PHE A 295 -64.49 -26.25 45.53
CA PHE A 295 -64.50 -24.91 46.10
C PHE A 295 -65.82 -24.62 46.82
N ILE A 296 -66.96 -24.95 46.22
CA ILE A 296 -68.29 -24.78 46.82
C ILE A 296 -68.41 -25.59 48.12
N VAL A 297 -67.98 -26.85 48.11
CA VAL A 297 -67.98 -27.72 49.29
C VAL A 297 -67.06 -27.18 50.37
N GLY A 298 -65.85 -26.73 50.01
CA GLY A 298 -64.92 -26.11 50.95
C GLY A 298 -65.47 -24.82 51.58
N GLN A 299 -66.11 -23.96 50.79
CA GLN A 299 -66.77 -22.75 51.29
C GLN A 299 -67.95 -23.09 52.21
N HIS A 300 -68.72 -24.12 51.89
CA HIS A 300 -69.80 -24.60 52.75
C HIS A 300 -69.28 -25.13 54.09
N GLN A 301 -68.22 -25.94 54.07
CA GLN A 301 -67.59 -26.46 55.29
C GLN A 301 -67.00 -25.33 56.15
N LEU A 302 -66.38 -24.33 55.53
CA LEU A 302 -65.88 -23.14 56.23
C LEU A 302 -67.03 -22.35 56.87
N LEU A 303 -68.14 -22.16 56.16
CA LEU A 303 -69.31 -21.49 56.70
C LEU A 303 -69.93 -22.27 57.87
N GLN A 304 -70.00 -23.59 57.76
CA GLN A 304 -70.49 -24.45 58.83
C GLN A 304 -69.59 -24.38 60.06
N ALA A 305 -68.27 -24.51 59.89
CA ALA A 305 -67.32 -24.44 60.99
C ALA A 305 -67.32 -23.06 61.68
N THR A 306 -67.42 -21.97 60.91
CA THR A 306 -67.53 -20.61 61.47
C THR A 306 -68.85 -20.41 62.20
N ALA A 307 -69.97 -20.92 61.68
CA ALA A 307 -71.27 -20.87 62.37
C ALA A 307 -71.25 -21.68 63.68
N GLU A 308 -70.67 -22.88 63.66
CA GLU A 308 -70.46 -23.71 64.85
C GLU A 308 -69.60 -22.96 65.89
N GLU A 309 -68.47 -22.37 65.46
CA GLU A 309 -67.61 -21.56 66.33
C GLU A 309 -68.37 -20.37 66.94
N HIS A 310 -69.14 -19.63 66.14
CA HIS A 310 -69.98 -18.54 66.62
C HIS A 310 -71.08 -19.01 67.58
N SER A 311 -71.68 -20.17 67.32
CA SER A 311 -72.71 -20.76 68.19
C SER A 311 -72.15 -21.19 69.54
N LEU A 312 -70.96 -21.80 69.56
CA LEU A 312 -70.26 -22.21 70.77
C LEU A 312 -69.84 -20.98 71.59
N LYS A 313 -69.32 -19.93 70.93
CA LYS A 313 -69.04 -18.63 71.58
C LYS A 313 -70.29 -18.01 72.21
N ALA A 314 -71.42 -18.02 71.50
CA ALA A 314 -72.69 -17.51 72.02
C ALA A 314 -73.23 -18.37 73.19
N GLY A 315 -73.11 -19.70 73.09
CA GLY A 315 -73.50 -20.64 74.15
C GLY A 315 -72.67 -20.44 75.42
N LEU A 316 -71.35 -20.28 75.29
CA LEU A 316 -70.47 -19.91 76.42
C LEU A 316 -70.88 -18.57 77.04
N ALA A 317 -71.16 -17.55 76.23
CA ALA A 317 -71.63 -16.26 76.72
C ALA A 317 -72.96 -16.36 77.48
N CYS A 318 -73.90 -17.19 77.01
CA CYS A 318 -75.18 -17.43 77.67
C CYS A 318 -75.02 -18.19 79.00
N MET A 319 -74.15 -19.21 79.06
CA MET A 319 -73.85 -19.94 80.29
C MET A 319 -73.22 -19.03 81.35
N LEU A 320 -72.28 -18.17 80.95
CA LEU A 320 -71.66 -17.18 81.85
C LEU A 320 -72.66 -16.13 82.37
N ALA A 321 -73.76 -15.89 81.66
CA ALA A 321 -74.81 -14.97 82.07
C ALA A 321 -75.89 -15.59 82.99
N SER A 322 -75.87 -16.90 83.24
CA SER A 322 -76.99 -17.67 83.84
C SER A 322 -76.92 -17.78 85.37
N SER A 323 -77.53 -16.83 86.10
CA SER A 323 -77.71 -16.91 87.57
C SER A 323 -79.15 -16.62 88.07
N SER A 324 -80.16 -16.46 87.20
CA SER A 324 -81.57 -16.37 87.64
C SER A 324 -82.53 -16.96 86.58
N LEU A 325 -83.01 -18.18 86.82
CA LEU A 325 -83.46 -19.06 85.73
C LEU A 325 -84.91 -18.83 85.24
N ALA A 326 -85.87 -18.44 86.08
CA ALA A 326 -87.29 -18.57 85.71
C ALA A 326 -87.92 -17.36 84.97
N VAL A 327 -87.60 -16.12 85.34
CA VAL A 327 -88.22 -14.92 84.71
C VAL A 327 -87.54 -14.56 83.39
N ARG A 328 -86.25 -14.87 83.26
CA ARG A 328 -85.50 -14.67 82.02
C ARG A 328 -85.94 -15.64 80.92
N GLU A 329 -86.36 -16.86 81.26
CA GLU A 329 -86.81 -17.86 80.31
C GLU A 329 -88.00 -17.39 79.46
N ALA A 330 -89.02 -16.77 80.07
CA ALA A 330 -90.19 -16.27 79.34
C ALA A 330 -89.85 -15.07 78.42
N VAL A 331 -88.93 -14.20 78.84
CA VAL A 331 -88.45 -13.06 78.05
C VAL A 331 -87.55 -13.54 76.91
N SER A 332 -86.61 -14.45 77.19
CA SER A 332 -85.75 -15.10 76.21
C SER A 332 -86.55 -15.90 75.18
N ARG A 333 -87.65 -16.56 75.59
CA ARG A 333 -88.54 -17.28 74.67
C ARG A 333 -89.28 -16.35 73.70
N ARG A 334 -89.74 -15.19 74.16
CA ARG A 334 -90.33 -14.15 73.29
C ARG A 334 -89.29 -13.52 72.38
N GLN A 335 -88.07 -13.31 72.86
CA GLN A 335 -86.95 -12.83 72.04
C GLN A 335 -86.55 -13.86 70.98
N LEU A 336 -86.51 -15.15 71.33
CA LEU A 336 -86.29 -16.23 70.37
C LEU A 336 -87.37 -16.26 69.30
N GLN A 337 -88.65 -16.18 69.68
CA GLN A 337 -89.77 -16.11 68.73
C GLN A 337 -89.72 -14.87 67.81
N ALA A 338 -89.28 -13.72 68.34
CA ALA A 338 -89.08 -12.52 67.54
C ALA A 338 -87.92 -12.66 66.55
N VAL A 339 -86.80 -13.22 66.99
CA VAL A 339 -85.65 -13.53 66.14
C VAL A 339 -85.99 -14.59 65.09
N GLU A 340 -86.79 -15.61 65.44
CA GLU A 340 -87.33 -16.61 64.52
C GLU A 340 -88.19 -15.96 63.43
N ALA A 341 -89.09 -15.03 63.81
CA ALA A 341 -89.91 -14.30 62.85
C ALA A 341 -89.08 -13.39 61.93
N GLU A 342 -88.06 -12.71 62.47
CA GLU A 342 -87.12 -11.90 61.69
C GLU A 342 -86.27 -12.77 60.75
N LEU A 343 -85.83 -13.94 61.18
CA LEU A 343 -85.16 -14.93 60.35
C LEU A 343 -86.06 -15.41 59.21
N GLU A 344 -87.33 -15.71 59.48
CA GLU A 344 -88.29 -16.10 58.44
C GLU A 344 -88.48 -15.02 57.37
N VAL A 345 -88.54 -13.75 57.77
CA VAL A 345 -88.65 -12.60 56.85
C VAL A 345 -87.38 -12.44 56.02
N LEU A 346 -86.20 -12.59 56.64
CA LEU A 346 -84.92 -12.50 55.94
C LEU A 346 -84.73 -13.64 54.93
N VAL A 347 -85.10 -14.88 55.31
CA VAL A 347 -85.03 -16.07 54.45
C VAL A 347 -85.96 -15.96 53.25
N ARG A 348 -87.18 -15.44 53.43
CA ARG A 348 -88.17 -15.32 52.34
C ARG A 348 -87.98 -14.08 51.46
N GLY A 349 -87.32 -13.03 51.96
CA GLY A 349 -87.24 -11.73 51.29
C GLY A 349 -85.88 -11.40 50.69
N ARG A 350 -84.93 -10.93 51.52
CA ARG A 350 -83.68 -10.29 51.07
C ARG A 350 -82.57 -11.29 50.75
N LEU A 351 -82.53 -12.41 51.47
CA LEU A 351 -81.48 -13.42 51.34
C LEU A 351 -81.46 -14.09 49.95
N PRO A 352 -82.60 -14.46 49.31
CA PRO A 352 -82.58 -15.11 48.00
C PRO A 352 -82.06 -14.22 46.85
N GLY A 353 -82.19 -12.89 46.95
CA GLY A 353 -81.62 -11.95 45.99
C GLY A 353 -80.10 -11.86 46.12
N MET A 354 -79.62 -11.67 47.35
CA MET A 354 -78.18 -11.65 47.66
C MET A 354 -77.50 -12.98 47.35
N LEU A 355 -78.17 -14.11 47.62
CA LEU A 355 -77.67 -15.44 47.27
C LEU A 355 -77.56 -15.65 45.76
N ARG A 356 -78.48 -15.09 44.96
CA ARG A 356 -78.40 -15.13 43.50
C ARG A 356 -77.25 -14.28 42.95
N GLU A 357 -76.94 -13.16 43.58
CA GLU A 357 -75.78 -12.33 43.22
C GLU A 357 -74.47 -12.99 43.66
N ALA A 358 -74.43 -13.55 44.87
CA ALA A 358 -73.28 -14.27 45.40
C ALA A 358 -72.99 -15.57 44.64
N SER A 359 -74.02 -16.32 44.22
CA SER A 359 -73.83 -17.56 43.44
C SER A 359 -73.23 -17.30 42.07
N ARG A 360 -73.54 -16.15 41.44
CA ARG A 360 -72.91 -15.72 40.19
C ARG A 360 -71.42 -15.41 40.35
N LEU A 361 -70.99 -15.00 41.54
CA LEU A 361 -69.60 -14.66 41.84
C LEU A 361 -68.79 -15.83 42.40
N LEU A 362 -69.44 -16.92 42.79
CA LEU A 362 -68.83 -18.07 43.46
C LEU A 362 -67.78 -18.78 42.59
N ASN A 363 -67.97 -18.78 41.27
CA ASN A 363 -67.04 -19.42 40.32
C ASN A 363 -65.90 -18.50 39.86
N VAL A 364 -65.98 -17.19 40.15
CA VAL A 364 -64.98 -16.19 39.72
C VAL A 364 -63.57 -16.48 40.27
N PRO A 365 -63.37 -16.91 41.52
CA PRO A 365 -62.04 -17.25 42.04
C PRO A 365 -61.39 -18.43 41.33
N VAL A 366 -62.19 -19.45 40.95
CA VAL A 366 -61.69 -20.64 40.23
C VAL A 366 -61.25 -20.25 38.82
N VAL A 367 -62.10 -19.55 38.07
CA VAL A 367 -61.78 -19.05 36.73
C VAL A 367 -60.58 -18.09 36.76
N ARG A 368 -60.48 -17.23 37.78
CA ARG A 368 -59.32 -16.34 37.96
C ARG A 368 -58.03 -17.12 38.23
N GLY A 369 -58.09 -18.20 39.01
CA GLY A 369 -56.97 -19.09 39.27
C GLY A 369 -56.45 -19.72 37.98
N ASP A 370 -57.35 -20.24 37.15
CA ASP A 370 -57.02 -20.84 35.86
C ASP A 370 -56.41 -19.85 34.88
N LEU A 371 -57.02 -18.66 34.74
CA LEU A 371 -56.45 -17.60 33.91
C LEU A 371 -55.07 -17.18 34.41
N ALA A 372 -54.85 -17.11 35.73
CA ALA A 372 -53.55 -16.79 36.29
C ALA A 372 -52.51 -17.90 36.01
N LEU A 373 -52.92 -19.17 36.07
CA LEU A 373 -52.09 -20.31 35.71
C LEU A 373 -51.72 -20.30 34.22
N GLN A 374 -52.70 -20.02 33.34
CA GLN A 374 -52.47 -19.87 31.90
C GLN A 374 -51.50 -18.72 31.60
N LEU A 375 -51.68 -17.56 32.24
CA LEU A 375 -50.76 -16.43 32.11
C LEU A 375 -49.35 -16.78 32.58
N ALA A 376 -49.20 -17.43 33.73
CA ALA A 376 -47.89 -17.86 34.24
C ALA A 376 -47.18 -18.86 33.29
N ARG A 377 -47.93 -19.76 32.66
CA ARG A 377 -47.41 -20.67 31.63
C ARG A 377 -46.95 -19.89 30.39
N GLN A 378 -47.74 -18.93 29.93
CA GLN A 378 -47.37 -18.09 28.79
C GLN A 378 -46.11 -17.26 29.08
N ASP A 379 -46.04 -16.60 30.23
CA ASP A 379 -44.87 -15.83 30.65
C ASP A 379 -43.59 -16.69 30.69
N TYR A 380 -43.72 -17.94 31.15
CA TYR A 380 -42.63 -18.91 31.11
C TYR A 380 -42.15 -19.18 29.68
N TYR A 381 -43.07 -19.53 28.76
CA TYR A 381 -42.71 -19.79 27.36
C TYR A 381 -42.12 -18.57 26.68
N THR A 382 -42.69 -17.38 26.89
CA THR A 382 -42.15 -16.12 26.35
C THR A 382 -40.73 -15.86 26.86
N SER A 383 -40.47 -16.05 28.16
CA SER A 383 -39.13 -15.91 28.72
C SER A 383 -38.12 -16.90 28.12
N ARG A 384 -38.54 -18.15 27.86
CA ARG A 384 -37.68 -19.16 27.20
C ARG A 384 -37.46 -18.86 25.73
N GLN A 385 -38.47 -18.36 25.03
CA GLN A 385 -38.34 -17.91 23.63
C GLN A 385 -37.39 -16.71 23.52
N ASP A 386 -37.46 -15.76 24.44
CA ASP A 386 -36.53 -14.62 24.50
C ASP A 386 -35.08 -15.09 24.69
N GLN A 387 -34.85 -16.04 25.60
CA GLN A 387 -33.51 -16.62 25.80
C GLN A 387 -32.97 -17.25 24.51
N VAL A 388 -33.78 -18.05 23.81
CA VAL A 388 -33.35 -18.69 22.55
C VAL A 388 -33.12 -17.66 21.45
N ARG A 389 -33.99 -16.65 21.33
CA ARG A 389 -33.80 -15.52 20.42
C ARG A 389 -32.47 -14.84 20.67
N ASP A 390 -32.14 -14.54 21.93
CA ASP A 390 -30.92 -13.82 22.28
C ASP A 390 -29.66 -14.64 21.95
N TYR A 391 -29.68 -15.96 22.17
CA TYR A 391 -28.60 -16.85 21.73
C TYR A 391 -28.44 -16.87 20.19
N LEU A 392 -29.55 -16.96 19.45
CA LEU A 392 -29.51 -16.96 17.98
C LEU A 392 -29.06 -15.61 17.41
N LEU A 393 -29.52 -14.50 18.00
CA LEU A 393 -29.08 -13.16 17.63
C LEU A 393 -27.59 -12.98 17.88
N ARG A 394 -27.09 -13.46 19.02
CA ARG A 394 -25.66 -13.45 19.34
C ARG A 394 -24.86 -14.25 18.32
N GLN A 395 -25.25 -15.51 18.07
CA GLN A 395 -24.61 -16.36 17.07
C GLN A 395 -24.59 -15.70 15.68
N LYS A 396 -25.72 -15.16 15.23
CA LYS A 396 -25.81 -14.42 13.96
C LYS A 396 -24.89 -13.20 13.94
N SER A 397 -24.88 -12.39 14.99
CA SER A 397 -24.06 -11.19 15.07
C SER A 397 -22.56 -11.51 15.00
N LEU A 398 -22.13 -12.62 15.59
CA LEU A 398 -20.75 -13.08 15.55
C LEU A 398 -20.35 -13.55 14.14
N PHE A 399 -21.22 -14.31 13.46
CA PHE A 399 -21.00 -14.69 12.06
C PHE A 399 -20.97 -13.47 11.12
N ASP A 400 -21.86 -12.50 11.33
CA ASP A 400 -21.89 -11.27 10.54
C ASP A 400 -20.62 -10.43 10.78
N LEU A 401 -20.13 -10.34 12.02
CA LEU A 401 -18.87 -9.66 12.34
C LEU A 401 -17.66 -10.36 11.71
N LEU A 402 -17.61 -11.70 11.76
CA LEU A 402 -16.55 -12.49 11.14
C LEU A 402 -16.51 -12.29 9.62
N LEU A 403 -17.68 -12.32 8.99
CA LEU A 403 -17.82 -12.10 7.55
C LEU A 403 -17.44 -10.67 7.15
N LEU A 404 -17.86 -9.67 7.92
CA LEU A 404 -17.45 -8.27 7.72
C LEU A 404 -15.92 -8.12 7.83
N ALA A 405 -15.29 -8.75 8.82
CA ALA A 405 -13.85 -8.67 9.00
C ALA A 405 -13.10 -9.29 7.80
N LEU A 406 -13.53 -10.47 7.33
CA LEU A 406 -12.99 -11.10 6.11
C LEU A 406 -13.22 -10.23 4.86
N GLU A 407 -14.37 -9.58 4.73
CA GLU A 407 -14.65 -8.68 3.61
C GLU A 407 -13.77 -7.42 3.62
N VAL A 408 -13.50 -6.86 4.79
CA VAL A 408 -12.59 -5.71 4.94
C VAL A 408 -11.16 -6.11 4.58
N GLU A 409 -10.68 -7.26 5.07
CA GLU A 409 -9.37 -7.81 4.67
C GLU A 409 -9.30 -8.03 3.15
N LEU A 410 -10.35 -8.57 2.53
CA LEU A 410 -10.40 -8.82 1.09
C LEU A 410 -10.30 -7.53 0.28
N ARG A 411 -10.98 -6.47 0.73
CA ARG A 411 -10.89 -5.15 0.09
C ARG A 411 -9.46 -4.62 0.19
N GLY A 412 -8.82 -4.76 1.36
CA GLY A 412 -7.42 -4.40 1.58
C GLY A 412 -6.46 -5.13 0.63
N TRP A 413 -6.63 -6.44 0.47
CA TRP A 413 -5.80 -7.22 -0.47
C TRP A 413 -6.01 -6.83 -1.92
N ARG A 414 -7.25 -6.56 -2.35
CA ARG A 414 -7.51 -6.09 -3.72
C ARG A 414 -6.84 -4.76 -4.00
N THR A 415 -6.85 -3.83 -3.04
CA THR A 415 -6.16 -2.54 -3.19
C THR A 415 -4.65 -2.72 -3.21
N ALA A 416 -4.10 -3.56 -2.33
CA ALA A 416 -2.67 -3.85 -2.30
C ALA A 416 -2.21 -4.51 -3.61
N LEU A 417 -2.96 -5.50 -4.12
CA LEU A 417 -2.63 -6.18 -5.38
C LEU A 417 -2.62 -5.22 -6.57
N LYS A 418 -3.58 -4.28 -6.64
CA LYS A 418 -3.60 -3.24 -7.69
C LYS A 418 -2.37 -2.35 -7.59
N GLN A 419 -2.09 -1.81 -6.41
CA GLN A 419 -0.94 -0.94 -6.19
C GLN A 419 0.38 -1.65 -6.50
N LEU A 420 0.52 -2.91 -6.09
CA LEU A 420 1.72 -3.70 -6.33
C LEU A 420 1.89 -3.96 -7.84
N GLY A 421 0.82 -4.34 -8.54
CA GLY A 421 0.79 -4.47 -9.99
C GLY A 421 1.19 -3.19 -10.73
N ASP A 422 0.65 -2.04 -10.31
CA ASP A 422 0.96 -0.74 -10.89
C ASP A 422 2.42 -0.33 -10.64
N THR A 423 2.98 -0.65 -9.45
CA THR A 423 4.41 -0.41 -9.17
C THR A 423 5.32 -1.34 -9.97
N ARG A 424 4.97 -2.62 -10.08
CA ARG A 424 5.73 -3.60 -10.86
C ARG A 424 5.75 -3.21 -12.33
N HIS A 425 4.62 -2.81 -12.90
CA HIS A 425 4.54 -2.39 -14.30
C HIS A 425 5.37 -1.12 -14.58
N ARG A 426 5.36 -0.15 -13.67
CA ARG A 426 6.22 1.03 -13.77
C ARG A 426 7.70 0.66 -13.69
N LEU A 427 8.09 -0.17 -12.72
CA LEU A 427 9.47 -0.62 -12.57
C LEU A 427 9.94 -1.44 -13.77
N SER A 428 9.10 -2.31 -14.34
CA SER A 428 9.45 -3.07 -15.54
C SER A 428 9.69 -2.14 -16.73
N LEU A 429 8.80 -1.16 -16.95
CA LEU A 429 8.96 -0.18 -18.03
C LEU A 429 10.26 0.64 -17.87
N GLU A 430 10.53 1.15 -16.67
CA GLU A 430 11.76 1.90 -16.38
C GLU A 430 13.01 1.01 -16.53
N SER A 431 12.93 -0.27 -16.14
CA SER A 431 14.03 -1.22 -16.30
C SER A 431 14.32 -1.52 -17.78
N GLU A 432 13.30 -1.69 -18.62
CA GLU A 432 13.43 -1.89 -20.06
C GLU A 432 14.04 -0.66 -20.72
N GLN A 433 13.56 0.54 -20.36
CA GLN A 433 14.15 1.78 -20.86
C GLN A 433 15.61 1.95 -20.40
N ALA A 434 15.94 1.60 -19.15
CA ALA A 434 17.31 1.62 -18.66
C ALA A 434 18.20 0.61 -19.38
N ALA A 435 17.68 -0.57 -19.72
CA ALA A 435 18.40 -1.59 -20.48
C ALA A 435 18.70 -1.10 -21.90
N LEU A 436 17.70 -0.54 -22.60
CA LEU A 436 17.88 0.05 -23.93
C LEU A 436 18.92 1.17 -23.92
N ARG A 437 18.92 2.02 -22.88
CA ARG A 437 19.94 3.08 -22.70
C ARG A 437 21.33 2.47 -22.46
N ALA A 438 21.43 1.44 -21.63
CA ALA A 438 22.70 0.76 -21.36
C ALA A 438 23.27 0.08 -22.62
N ASP A 439 22.42 -0.56 -23.42
CA ASP A 439 22.79 -1.19 -24.70
C ASP A 439 23.26 -0.14 -25.73
N ALA A 440 22.60 1.03 -25.78
CA ALA A 440 23.04 2.15 -26.62
C ALA A 440 24.43 2.68 -26.21
N LEU A 441 24.74 2.68 -24.91
CA LEU A 441 26.05 3.08 -24.38
C LEU A 441 27.13 1.99 -24.53
N ALA A 442 26.74 0.72 -24.67
CA ALA A 442 27.65 -0.42 -24.83
C ALA A 442 28.17 -0.61 -26.27
N GLN A 443 27.78 0.25 -27.21
CA GLN A 443 28.19 0.15 -28.62
C GLN A 443 29.73 0.29 -28.77
N PRO A 444 30.37 -0.58 -29.57
CA PRO A 444 31.83 -0.64 -29.70
C PRO A 444 32.47 0.64 -30.26
N GLU A 445 31.70 1.49 -30.94
CA GLU A 445 32.15 2.79 -31.47
C GLU A 445 32.38 3.85 -30.38
N LEU A 446 31.86 3.62 -29.17
CA LEU A 446 32.01 4.52 -28.01
C LEU A 446 33.13 4.06 -27.04
N VAL A 447 33.75 2.91 -27.29
CA VAL A 447 34.86 2.35 -26.51
C VAL A 447 36.10 3.25 -26.68
N PRO A 448 36.83 3.59 -25.60
CA PRO A 448 37.98 4.49 -25.68
C PRO A 448 39.01 3.96 -26.68
N ASN A 449 39.21 4.70 -27.78
CA ASN A 449 40.33 4.47 -28.67
C ASN A 449 41.62 4.69 -27.86
N PRO A 450 42.52 3.70 -27.72
CA PRO A 450 43.71 3.81 -26.88
C PRO A 450 44.73 4.84 -27.39
N ARG A 451 44.50 5.47 -28.53
CA ARG A 451 45.33 6.53 -29.09
C ARG A 451 44.56 7.85 -29.11
N PRO A 452 44.97 8.88 -28.34
CA PRO A 452 44.32 10.19 -28.38
C PRO A 452 44.59 10.86 -29.74
N SER A 453 43.53 11.10 -30.52
CA SER A 453 43.57 11.96 -31.70
C SER A 453 43.68 13.42 -31.25
N PRO A 454 44.69 14.20 -31.70
CA PRO A 454 44.89 15.59 -31.27
C PRO A 454 43.94 16.59 -31.93
N ILE A 455 43.00 16.15 -32.77
CA ILE A 455 42.07 17.00 -33.53
C ILE A 455 40.65 16.60 -33.17
N ILE A 456 39.96 17.46 -32.41
CA ILE A 456 38.53 17.31 -32.11
C ILE A 456 37.77 17.66 -33.40
N SER A 457 37.29 16.64 -34.10
CA SER A 457 36.39 16.76 -35.26
C SER A 457 34.93 16.69 -34.80
N CYS A 458 33.99 17.26 -35.54
CA CYS A 458 32.55 17.08 -35.30
C CYS A 458 32.07 15.64 -35.55
N GLN A 459 32.90 14.80 -36.16
CA GLN A 459 32.68 13.36 -36.33
C GLN A 459 33.44 12.53 -35.29
N ASP A 460 34.14 13.18 -34.35
CA ASP A 460 34.95 12.49 -33.36
C ASP A 460 34.01 11.79 -32.37
N ALA A 461 34.14 10.47 -32.26
CA ALA A 461 33.27 9.63 -31.42
C ALA A 461 33.25 10.10 -29.96
N SER A 462 34.30 10.80 -29.53
CA SER A 462 34.45 11.50 -28.25
C SER A 462 33.42 12.62 -28.01
N PHE A 463 33.01 13.36 -29.03
CA PHE A 463 31.99 14.43 -28.94
C PHE A 463 30.59 13.85 -28.85
N SER A 464 30.29 12.83 -29.65
CA SER A 464 29.05 12.03 -29.52
C SER A 464 28.97 11.34 -28.16
N ARG A 465 30.11 10.88 -27.62
CA ARG A 465 30.21 10.34 -26.25
C ARG A 465 29.87 11.41 -25.23
N TRP A 466 30.48 12.59 -25.31
CA TRP A 466 30.22 13.67 -24.36
C TRP A 466 28.78 14.16 -24.40
N SER A 467 28.15 14.26 -25.56
CA SER A 467 26.72 14.63 -25.63
C SER A 467 25.83 13.54 -25.01
N LEU A 468 26.08 12.26 -25.29
CA LEU A 468 25.31 11.17 -24.69
C LEU A 468 25.53 11.03 -23.18
N THR A 469 26.76 11.23 -22.69
CA THR A 469 27.09 11.13 -21.25
C THR A 469 26.65 12.37 -20.46
N LEU A 470 26.64 13.56 -21.07
CA LEU A 470 26.06 14.77 -20.46
C LEU A 470 24.54 14.70 -20.37
N LEU A 471 23.89 13.98 -21.29
CA LEU A 471 22.46 13.74 -21.25
C LEU A 471 22.06 12.53 -20.39
N SER A 472 22.98 11.72 -19.86
CA SER A 472 22.61 10.52 -19.08
C SER A 472 23.69 10.03 -18.09
N PRO A 473 23.32 9.62 -16.85
CA PRO A 473 24.26 9.08 -15.87
C PRO A 473 24.80 7.68 -16.25
N PRO A 474 25.96 7.26 -15.71
CA PRO A 474 26.44 5.90 -15.88
C PRO A 474 25.59 4.92 -15.05
N LEU A 475 24.74 4.14 -15.74
CA LEU A 475 23.81 3.15 -15.17
C LEU A 475 24.34 1.71 -15.19
N SER A 476 25.65 1.50 -15.16
CA SER A 476 26.24 0.15 -15.30
C SER A 476 26.08 -0.74 -14.06
N SER A 477 25.61 -0.24 -12.92
CA SER A 477 25.37 -1.04 -11.70
C SER A 477 23.90 -1.19 -11.27
N GLY A 478 22.96 -0.45 -11.89
CA GLY A 478 21.57 -0.34 -11.40
C GLY A 478 20.53 -1.29 -12.04
N LEU A 479 20.88 -2.01 -13.09
CA LEU A 479 19.93 -2.85 -13.84
C LEU A 479 19.55 -4.16 -13.15
N ARG A 480 20.50 -4.83 -12.48
CA ARG A 480 20.23 -6.08 -11.75
C ARG A 480 19.30 -5.89 -10.53
N PRO A 481 19.50 -4.87 -9.67
CA PRO A 481 18.61 -4.61 -8.55
C PRO A 481 17.15 -4.39 -8.97
N LEU A 482 16.90 -3.67 -10.07
CA LEU A 482 15.55 -3.39 -10.56
C LEU A 482 14.84 -4.67 -11.06
N GLN A 483 15.58 -5.54 -11.75
CA GLN A 483 15.03 -6.80 -12.25
C GLN A 483 14.75 -7.79 -11.11
N GLU A 484 15.66 -7.91 -10.14
CA GLU A 484 15.45 -8.69 -8.91
C GLU A 484 14.26 -8.16 -8.09
N LEU A 485 14.12 -6.84 -7.96
CA LEU A 485 12.96 -6.20 -7.32
C LEU A 485 11.65 -6.53 -8.02
N SER A 486 11.62 -6.47 -9.36
CA SER A 486 10.43 -6.82 -10.14
C SER A 486 10.00 -8.28 -9.96
N LEU A 487 10.96 -9.20 -9.80
CA LEU A 487 10.70 -10.61 -9.55
C LEU A 487 10.14 -10.80 -8.14
N ASN A 488 10.75 -10.17 -7.13
CA ASN A 488 10.25 -10.22 -5.75
C ASN A 488 8.82 -9.65 -5.62
N LEU A 489 8.51 -8.58 -6.36
CA LEU A 489 7.16 -8.02 -6.45
C LEU A 489 6.19 -9.00 -7.13
N ALA A 490 6.61 -9.69 -8.20
CA ALA A 490 5.78 -10.69 -8.86
C ALA A 490 5.45 -11.88 -7.93
N ASP A 491 6.42 -12.33 -7.15
CA ASP A 491 6.23 -13.39 -6.17
C ASP A 491 5.26 -12.95 -5.07
N ALA A 492 5.42 -11.73 -4.53
CA ALA A 492 4.48 -11.16 -3.56
C ALA A 492 3.05 -11.04 -4.12
N GLU A 493 2.90 -10.58 -5.35
CA GLU A 493 1.62 -10.54 -6.08
C GLU A 493 0.97 -11.94 -6.17
N SER A 494 1.73 -12.97 -6.53
CA SER A 494 1.23 -14.34 -6.67
C SER A 494 0.74 -14.91 -5.33
N GLN A 495 1.47 -14.63 -4.25
CA GLN A 495 1.10 -15.05 -2.90
C GLN A 495 -0.17 -14.33 -2.43
N LEU A 496 -0.29 -13.03 -2.70
CA LEU A 496 -1.49 -12.24 -2.41
C LEU A 496 -2.72 -12.74 -3.18
N GLN A 497 -2.57 -13.09 -4.45
CA GLN A 497 -3.66 -13.70 -5.24
C GLN A 497 -4.09 -15.05 -4.69
N ARG A 498 -3.17 -15.84 -4.14
CA ARG A 498 -3.49 -17.11 -3.49
C ARG A 498 -4.26 -16.89 -2.20
N LEU A 499 -3.84 -15.95 -1.35
CA LEU A 499 -4.58 -15.56 -0.14
C LEU A 499 -5.98 -15.03 -0.47
N GLN A 500 -6.10 -14.24 -1.54
CA GLN A 500 -7.40 -13.75 -2.01
C GLN A 500 -8.36 -14.89 -2.37
N ARG A 501 -7.86 -15.96 -3.01
CA ARG A 501 -8.65 -17.16 -3.35
C ARG A 501 -9.05 -17.92 -2.09
N LEU A 502 -8.09 -18.23 -1.21
CA LEU A 502 -8.35 -18.92 0.06
C LEU A 502 -9.40 -18.20 0.90
N MET A 503 -9.34 -16.86 0.96
CA MET A 503 -10.33 -16.11 1.71
C MET A 503 -11.73 -16.12 1.06
N GLN A 504 -11.81 -16.19 -0.27
CA GLN A 504 -13.10 -16.39 -0.95
C GLN A 504 -13.70 -17.76 -0.63
N ASP A 505 -12.88 -18.80 -0.57
CA ASP A 505 -13.30 -20.15 -0.19
C ASP A 505 -13.80 -20.18 1.27
N ILE A 506 -13.02 -19.62 2.20
CA ILE A 506 -13.40 -19.49 3.62
C ILE A 506 -14.72 -18.71 3.78
N MET A 507 -14.87 -17.57 3.11
CA MET A 507 -16.13 -16.82 3.16
C MET A 507 -17.29 -17.63 2.59
N GLY A 508 -17.06 -18.44 1.54
CA GLY A 508 -18.05 -19.37 0.99
C GLY A 508 -18.50 -20.40 2.02
N GLU A 509 -17.56 -21.02 2.72
CA GLU A 509 -17.84 -21.98 3.80
C GLU A 509 -18.59 -21.35 4.97
N VAL A 510 -18.18 -20.17 5.42
CA VAL A 510 -18.86 -19.43 6.50
C VAL A 510 -20.29 -19.09 6.09
N ARG A 511 -20.52 -18.63 4.85
CA ARG A 511 -21.86 -18.35 4.31
C ARG A 511 -22.71 -19.63 4.23
N ALA A 512 -22.13 -20.75 3.80
CA ALA A 512 -22.81 -22.03 3.74
C ALA A 512 -23.20 -22.55 5.14
N LYS A 513 -22.31 -22.44 6.13
CA LYS A 513 -22.59 -22.83 7.52
C LYS A 513 -23.63 -21.92 8.17
N ARG A 514 -23.60 -20.62 7.90
CA ARG A 514 -24.67 -19.67 8.30
C ARG A 514 -26.03 -20.09 7.76
N GLY A 515 -26.12 -20.45 6.48
CA GLY A 515 -27.36 -20.90 5.84
C GLY A 515 -27.94 -22.19 6.45
N ARG A 516 -27.09 -23.13 6.87
CA ARG A 516 -27.51 -24.36 7.56
C ARG A 516 -27.98 -24.09 9.00
N GLY A 517 -27.34 -23.16 9.71
CA GLY A 517 -27.75 -22.76 11.06
C GLY A 517 -29.13 -22.11 11.10
N THR A 518 -29.48 -21.31 10.10
CA THR A 518 -30.81 -20.67 9.99
C THR A 518 -31.93 -21.62 9.55
N SER A 519 -31.61 -22.65 8.77
CA SER A 519 -32.62 -23.60 8.26
C SER A 519 -33.11 -24.61 9.31
N ASN A 520 -32.35 -24.82 10.39
CA ASN A 520 -32.68 -25.80 11.42
C ASN A 520 -33.50 -25.22 12.58
N VAL A 521 -33.89 -23.95 12.49
CA VAL A 521 -34.66 -23.26 13.53
C VAL A 521 -35.92 -22.65 12.90
N TYR A 522 -36.83 -23.52 12.46
CA TYR A 522 -38.19 -23.10 12.14
C TYR A 522 -38.97 -22.96 13.45
N PHE A 523 -39.08 -21.73 13.95
CA PHE A 523 -40.07 -21.40 14.98
C PHE A 523 -41.42 -21.16 14.28
N HIS A 524 -42.27 -22.18 14.29
CA HIS A 524 -43.70 -21.99 14.05
C HIS A 524 -44.34 -21.49 15.33
N LEU A 525 -44.44 -20.17 15.50
CA LEU A 525 -45.42 -19.52 16.36
C LEU A 525 -45.49 -18.07 15.90
N ASP A 526 -46.29 -17.82 14.86
CA ASP A 526 -46.57 -16.47 14.40
C ASP A 526 -47.53 -15.80 15.42
N PRO A 527 -47.08 -14.83 16.23
CA PRO A 527 -47.91 -14.20 17.27
C PRO A 527 -49.15 -13.50 16.71
N ARG A 528 -49.18 -13.26 15.39
CA ARG A 528 -50.32 -12.69 14.68
C ARG A 528 -51.51 -13.64 14.58
N LEU A 529 -51.28 -14.96 14.58
CA LEU A 529 -52.36 -15.96 14.57
C LEU A 529 -53.05 -16.05 15.93
N LEU A 530 -52.28 -15.97 17.02
CA LEU A 530 -52.78 -15.90 18.39
C LEU A 530 -53.59 -14.61 18.64
N GLN A 531 -53.12 -13.46 18.15
CA GLN A 531 -53.91 -12.22 18.19
C GLN A 531 -55.19 -12.28 17.34
N ARG A 532 -55.21 -13.04 16.24
CA ARG A 532 -56.40 -13.22 15.40
C ARG A 532 -57.43 -14.11 16.09
N ALA A 533 -56.99 -15.21 16.70
CA ALA A 533 -57.84 -16.12 17.47
C ALA A 533 -58.45 -15.43 18.71
N VAL A 534 -57.68 -14.61 19.42
CA VAL A 534 -58.18 -13.81 20.55
C VAL A 534 -59.23 -12.80 20.09
N LYS A 535 -59.00 -12.10 18.97
CA LYS A 535 -59.99 -11.17 18.40
C LYS A 535 -61.27 -11.88 17.93
N ASP A 536 -61.15 -13.07 17.36
CA ASP A 536 -62.29 -13.87 16.92
C ASP A 536 -63.08 -14.42 18.11
N GLN A 537 -62.43 -14.76 19.22
CA GLN A 537 -63.09 -15.13 20.47
C GLN A 537 -63.76 -13.94 21.17
N GLU A 538 -63.11 -12.76 21.20
CA GLU A 538 -63.72 -11.52 21.71
C GLU A 538 -64.96 -11.11 20.90
N ALA A 539 -64.92 -11.28 19.57
CA ALA A 539 -66.06 -11.03 18.69
C ALA A 539 -67.22 -12.02 18.93
N LYS A 540 -66.91 -13.31 19.15
CA LYS A 540 -67.91 -14.33 19.51
C LYS A 540 -68.55 -14.09 20.90
N ALA A 541 -67.75 -13.63 21.87
CA ALA A 541 -68.24 -13.26 23.21
C ALA A 541 -69.13 -12.00 23.20
N ALA A 542 -68.84 -11.04 22.31
CA ALA A 542 -69.67 -9.85 22.10
C ALA A 542 -71.01 -10.18 21.41
N GLY A 543 -71.03 -11.14 20.49
CA GLY A 543 -72.24 -11.57 19.78
C GLY A 543 -73.27 -12.29 20.66
N ARG A 544 -72.83 -13.03 21.69
CA ARG A 544 -73.74 -13.74 22.63
C ARG A 544 -74.46 -12.83 23.63
N LYS A 545 -74.06 -11.55 23.77
CA LYS A 545 -74.76 -10.57 24.64
C LYS A 545 -75.99 -9.92 23.99
N GLY A 546 -76.28 -10.22 22.72
CA GLY A 546 -77.42 -9.64 21.97
C GLY A 546 -78.67 -10.51 21.86
N GLN A 547 -78.68 -11.70 22.46
CA GLN A 547 -79.84 -12.60 22.44
C GLN A 547 -80.15 -13.09 23.85
N HIS A 548 -80.70 -12.22 24.68
CA HIS A 548 -81.59 -12.58 25.78
C HIS A 548 -82.61 -11.48 26.02
#